data_AF-A0A226HL19-F1
#
_entry.id   AF-A0A226HL19-F1
#
_cell.length_a   1.000
_cell.length_b   1.000
_cell.length_c   1.000
_cell.angle_alpha   90.00
_cell.angle_beta   90.00
_cell.angle_gamma   90.00
#
_symmetry.space_group_name_H-M   'P 1'
#
loop_
_entity.id
_entity.type
_entity.pdbx_description
1 polymer ?
#
loop_
_entity_poly.entity_id
_entity_poly.type
_entity_poly.pdbx_seq_one_letter_code
_entity_poly.pdbx_strand_id
1 'polypeptide(L)'
;MKKIFTLILTVFLLISCERKQSNFSEEMIEKLAYRGKIIDGIMLPPPPISFSDLYVNLDNDEILLTNSNELFFFYKKHYSKKFKSFKEFLSAVLNDGFVFDRRLFKKSGYLEPFRLNSKIEKEYKDLIGFDEFFKKYSRQLTKESLVLNRLVIKENEDLTIGYILFKNGYNLSLDCHLGNSYIRKREDVFK
;
A
#
# COMPACT_ATOMS: atom_id res chain seq x y z
N MET A 1 -37.01 33.94 5.89
CA MET A 1 -35.55 33.94 6.11
C MET A 1 -35.04 32.68 6.80
N LYS A 2 -35.62 32.22 7.93
CA LYS A 2 -35.20 30.97 8.60
C LYS A 2 -35.15 29.73 7.68
N LYS A 3 -36.18 29.53 6.83
CA LYS A 3 -36.25 28.37 5.91
C LYS A 3 -35.14 28.34 4.84
N ILE A 4 -34.65 29.51 4.40
CA ILE A 4 -33.53 29.61 3.44
C ILE A 4 -32.21 29.27 4.15
N PHE A 5 -32.03 29.73 5.38
CA PHE A 5 -30.86 29.41 6.20
C PHE A 5 -30.74 27.91 6.49
N THR A 6 -31.87 27.24 6.79
CA THR A 6 -31.89 25.79 7.00
C THR A 6 -31.53 25.03 5.72
N LEU A 7 -32.04 25.46 4.56
CA LEU A 7 -31.77 24.82 3.28
C LEU A 7 -30.28 24.92 2.90
N ILE A 8 -29.67 26.09 3.09
CA ILE A 8 -28.24 26.32 2.83
C ILE A 8 -27.38 25.44 3.76
N LEU A 9 -27.72 25.35 5.05
CA LEU A 9 -27.01 24.50 6.01
C LEU A 9 -27.07 23.00 5.64
N THR A 10 -28.18 22.56 5.04
CA THR A 10 -28.34 21.16 4.62
C THR A 10 -27.52 20.84 3.36
N VAL A 11 -27.38 21.81 2.45
CA VAL A 11 -26.57 21.68 1.22
C VAL A 11 -25.06 21.61 1.55
N PHE A 12 -24.57 22.40 2.52
CA PHE A 12 -23.17 22.32 2.95
C PHE A 12 -22.80 20.95 3.57
N LEU A 13 -23.73 20.31 4.28
CA LEU A 13 -23.53 18.97 4.84
C LEU A 13 -23.46 17.88 3.76
N LEU A 14 -24.06 18.09 2.58
CA LEU A 14 -24.03 17.13 1.46
C LEU A 14 -22.76 17.29 0.60
N ILE A 15 -22.15 18.46 0.56
CA ILE A 15 -20.92 18.72 -0.22
C ILE A 15 -19.67 18.29 0.55
N SER A 16 -19.77 18.16 1.88
CA SER A 16 -18.69 17.66 2.74
C SER A 16 -18.53 16.14 2.72
N CYS A 17 -18.89 15.48 1.62
CA CYS A 17 -18.41 14.14 1.32
C CYS A 17 -16.95 14.30 0.87
N GLU A 18 -16.04 14.44 1.84
CA GLU A 18 -14.61 14.42 1.57
C GLU A 18 -14.31 13.15 0.80
N ARG A 19 -14.00 13.30 -0.50
CA ARG A 19 -13.53 12.18 -1.30
C ARG A 19 -12.23 11.75 -0.66
N LYS A 20 -12.29 10.64 0.08
CA LYS A 20 -11.13 10.04 0.73
C LYS A 20 -10.00 10.01 -0.29
N GLN A 21 -8.91 10.72 0.02
CA GLN A 21 -7.77 10.81 -0.88
C GLN A 21 -7.32 9.39 -1.21
N SER A 22 -7.28 9.06 -2.49
CA SER A 22 -6.86 7.75 -2.96
C SER A 22 -5.41 7.51 -2.55
N ASN A 23 -5.11 6.29 -2.10
CA ASN A 23 -3.76 5.92 -1.69
C ASN A 23 -2.80 5.92 -2.91
N PHE A 24 -3.31 5.57 -4.09
CA PHE A 24 -2.60 5.56 -5.37
C PHE A 24 -3.35 6.41 -6.38
N SER A 25 -2.63 7.25 -7.13
CA SER A 25 -3.20 7.97 -8.27
C SER A 25 -3.57 7.02 -9.40
N GLU A 26 -4.42 7.47 -10.32
CA GLU A 26 -4.77 6.70 -11.51
C GLU A 26 -3.52 6.31 -12.33
N GLU A 27 -2.59 7.25 -12.52
CA GLU A 27 -1.32 6.99 -13.22
C GLU A 27 -0.48 5.91 -12.53
N MET A 28 -0.41 5.91 -11.20
CA MET A 28 0.29 4.87 -10.45
C MET A 28 -0.36 3.51 -10.65
N ILE A 29 -1.70 3.46 -10.62
CA ILE A 29 -2.46 2.23 -10.91
C ILE A 29 -2.21 1.76 -12.33
N GLU A 30 -2.11 2.64 -13.32
CA GLU A 30 -1.77 2.28 -14.70
C GLU A 30 -0.35 1.71 -14.82
N LYS A 31 0.64 2.35 -14.18
CA LYS A 31 2.01 1.85 -14.13
C LYS A 31 2.09 0.48 -13.46
N LEU A 32 1.35 0.29 -12.37
CA LEU A 32 1.22 -1.02 -11.72
C LEU A 32 0.45 -2.02 -12.60
N ALA A 33 -0.54 -1.60 -13.38
CA ALA A 33 -1.34 -2.51 -14.20
C ALA A 33 -0.61 -2.98 -15.47
N TYR A 34 0.38 -2.21 -15.94
CA TYR A 34 1.15 -2.51 -17.14
C TYR A 34 1.86 -3.88 -17.03
N ARG A 35 1.72 -4.72 -18.06
CA ARG A 35 2.21 -6.11 -18.09
C ARG A 35 3.32 -6.33 -19.13
N GLY A 36 3.98 -5.26 -19.56
CA GLY A 36 4.97 -5.32 -20.65
C GLY A 36 4.32 -5.25 -22.03
N LYS A 37 5.17 -5.17 -23.06
CA LYS A 37 4.78 -5.26 -24.47
C LYS A 37 5.01 -6.68 -24.97
N ILE A 38 4.24 -7.05 -25.99
CA ILE A 38 4.55 -8.22 -26.81
C ILE A 38 5.38 -7.70 -28.00
N ILE A 39 6.60 -8.21 -28.15
CA ILE A 39 7.49 -7.93 -29.28
C ILE A 39 7.79 -9.27 -29.94
N ASP A 40 7.48 -9.41 -31.22
CA ASP A 40 7.71 -10.64 -32.00
C ASP A 40 7.14 -11.91 -31.35
N GLY A 41 5.97 -11.79 -30.72
CA GLY A 41 5.31 -12.88 -29.99
C GLY A 41 5.88 -13.18 -28.61
N ILE A 42 6.94 -12.49 -28.18
CA ILE A 42 7.56 -12.62 -26.87
C ILE A 42 6.98 -11.59 -25.91
N MET A 43 6.46 -12.04 -24.76
CA MET A 43 6.01 -11.15 -23.70
C MET A 43 7.22 -10.67 -22.89
N LEU A 44 7.49 -9.36 -22.94
CA LEU A 44 8.51 -8.75 -22.10
C LEU A 44 8.11 -8.82 -20.62
N PRO A 45 9.10 -8.86 -19.69
CA PRO A 45 8.80 -8.84 -18.27
C PRO A 45 8.02 -7.58 -17.88
N PRO A 46 7.22 -7.66 -16.80
CA PRO A 46 6.57 -6.47 -16.25
C PRO A 46 7.63 -5.46 -15.77
N PRO A 47 7.29 -4.17 -15.72
CA PRO A 47 8.23 -3.13 -15.30
C PRO A 47 8.68 -3.35 -13.85
N PRO A 48 9.89 -2.92 -13.45
CA PRO A 48 10.41 -3.11 -12.09
C PRO A 48 9.46 -2.68 -10.97
N ILE A 49 8.68 -1.62 -11.20
CA ILE A 49 7.65 -1.12 -10.27
C ILE A 49 6.61 -2.20 -9.89
N SER A 50 6.36 -3.18 -10.76
CA SER A 50 5.43 -4.28 -10.50
C SER A 50 5.89 -5.21 -9.37
N PHE A 51 7.17 -5.16 -9.01
CA PHE A 51 7.78 -5.93 -7.92
C PHE A 51 7.92 -5.12 -6.62
N SER A 52 7.46 -3.86 -6.61
CA SER A 52 7.46 -3.06 -5.38
C SER A 52 6.47 -3.61 -4.36
N ASP A 53 6.85 -3.50 -3.09
CA ASP A 53 6.03 -3.91 -1.95
C ASP A 53 4.67 -3.20 -1.94
N LEU A 54 3.62 -4.00 -1.85
CA LEU A 54 2.23 -3.60 -1.68
C LEU A 54 1.67 -4.31 -0.47
N TYR A 55 0.79 -3.62 0.27
CA TYR A 55 0.09 -4.19 1.41
C TYR A 55 -1.40 -4.27 1.11
N VAL A 56 -1.99 -5.44 1.30
CA VAL A 56 -3.42 -5.68 1.04
C VAL A 56 -4.10 -6.26 2.27
N ASN A 57 -5.38 -5.92 2.45
CA ASN A 57 -6.17 -6.37 3.59
C ASN A 57 -6.75 -7.76 3.32
N LEU A 58 -6.69 -8.62 4.32
CA LEU A 58 -7.37 -9.91 4.35
C LEU A 58 -8.54 -9.87 5.34
N ASP A 59 -9.41 -10.86 5.27
CA ASP A 59 -10.36 -11.12 6.36
C ASP A 59 -9.62 -11.39 7.70
N ASN A 60 -10.31 -11.21 8.83
CA ASN A 60 -9.76 -11.36 10.19
C ASN A 60 -8.67 -10.34 10.60
N ASP A 61 -8.71 -9.13 10.05
CA ASP A 61 -7.79 -8.03 10.36
C ASP A 61 -6.30 -8.38 10.13
N GLU A 62 -6.04 -9.29 9.19
CA GLU A 62 -4.70 -9.63 8.72
C GLU A 62 -4.33 -8.82 7.49
N ILE A 63 -3.02 -8.60 7.32
CA ILE A 63 -2.45 -7.87 6.20
C ILE A 63 -1.49 -8.81 5.49
N LEU A 64 -1.42 -8.67 4.17
CA LEU A 64 -0.50 -9.41 3.33
C LEU A 64 0.47 -8.45 2.65
N LEU A 65 1.77 -8.70 2.83
CA LEU A 65 2.81 -8.10 2.00
C LEU A 65 2.89 -8.86 0.68
N THR A 66 2.80 -8.14 -0.43
CA THR A 66 2.74 -8.71 -1.79
C THR A 66 3.29 -7.71 -2.81
N ASN A 67 3.09 -7.95 -4.10
CA ASN A 67 3.42 -7.02 -5.17
C ASN A 67 2.41 -7.13 -6.32
N SER A 68 2.53 -6.26 -7.32
CA SER A 68 1.58 -6.22 -8.45
C SER A 68 1.67 -7.46 -9.36
N ASN A 69 2.81 -8.14 -9.41
CA ASN A 69 2.94 -9.40 -10.15
C ASN A 69 2.10 -10.52 -9.52
N GLU A 70 2.23 -10.69 -8.20
CA GLU A 70 1.43 -11.66 -7.44
C GLU A 70 -0.07 -11.34 -7.53
N LEU A 71 -0.43 -10.06 -7.37
CA LEU A 71 -1.82 -9.62 -7.50
C LEU A 71 -2.41 -9.93 -8.89
N PHE A 72 -1.60 -9.89 -9.95
CA PHE A 72 -2.06 -10.27 -11.29
C PHE A 72 -2.37 -11.77 -11.39
N PHE A 73 -1.56 -12.62 -10.74
CA PHE A 73 -1.84 -14.05 -10.65
C PHE A 73 -3.17 -14.31 -9.93
N PHE A 74 -3.40 -13.66 -8.79
CA PHE A 74 -4.68 -13.75 -8.07
C PHE A 74 -5.85 -13.24 -8.91
N TYR A 75 -5.67 -12.12 -9.60
CA TYR A 75 -6.69 -11.59 -10.52
C TYR A 75 -7.09 -12.63 -11.57
N LYS A 76 -6.11 -13.18 -12.30
CA LYS A 76 -6.38 -14.16 -13.36
C LYS A 76 -7.09 -15.39 -12.83
N LYS A 77 -6.62 -15.92 -11.70
CA LYS A 77 -7.08 -17.19 -11.14
C LYS A 77 -8.42 -17.10 -10.43
N HIS A 78 -8.71 -15.98 -9.74
CA HIS A 78 -9.83 -15.89 -8.81
C HIS A 78 -10.80 -14.73 -9.08
N TYR A 79 -10.37 -13.65 -9.73
CA TYR A 79 -11.13 -12.40 -9.79
C TYR A 79 -11.43 -11.86 -11.19
N SER A 80 -10.96 -12.54 -12.25
CA SER A 80 -11.16 -12.14 -13.65
C SER A 80 -12.62 -12.15 -14.11
N LYS A 81 -13.50 -12.87 -13.41
CA LYS A 81 -14.96 -12.81 -13.62
C LYS A 81 -15.65 -11.67 -12.86
N LYS A 82 -15.01 -11.13 -11.81
CA LYS A 82 -15.57 -10.08 -10.93
C LYS A 82 -15.17 -8.68 -11.39
N PHE A 83 -13.97 -8.51 -11.91
CA PHE A 83 -13.45 -7.23 -12.40
C PHE A 83 -13.20 -7.33 -13.90
N LYS A 84 -13.52 -6.26 -14.65
CA LYS A 84 -13.40 -6.26 -16.12
C LYS A 84 -11.95 -6.19 -16.57
N SER A 85 -11.10 -5.58 -15.75
CA SER A 85 -9.68 -5.43 -16.03
C SER A 85 -8.84 -5.58 -14.77
N PHE A 86 -7.54 -5.82 -14.98
CA PHE A 86 -6.57 -5.82 -13.88
C PHE A 86 -6.39 -4.42 -13.28
N LYS A 87 -6.55 -3.35 -14.08
CA LYS A 87 -6.54 -1.95 -13.60
C LYS A 87 -7.68 -1.71 -12.59
N GLU A 88 -8.89 -2.14 -12.93
CA GLU A 88 -10.05 -2.05 -12.01
C GLU A 88 -9.82 -2.85 -10.72
N PHE A 89 -9.29 -4.07 -10.85
CA PHE A 89 -8.94 -4.90 -9.69
C PHE A 89 -7.90 -4.21 -8.79
N LEU A 90 -6.83 -3.65 -9.35
CA LEU A 90 -5.81 -2.93 -8.58
C LEU A 90 -6.38 -1.70 -7.87
N SER A 91 -7.25 -0.92 -8.53
CA SER A 91 -7.93 0.21 -7.89
C SER A 91 -8.75 -0.24 -6.69
N ALA A 92 -9.53 -1.33 -6.85
CA ALA A 92 -10.33 -1.86 -5.76
C ALA A 92 -9.47 -2.29 -4.56
N VAL A 93 -8.35 -2.95 -4.85
CA VAL A 93 -7.40 -3.45 -3.84
C VAL A 93 -6.65 -2.33 -3.12
N LEU A 94 -6.13 -1.35 -3.85
CA LEU A 94 -5.20 -0.36 -3.31
C LEU A 94 -5.88 0.93 -2.82
N ASN A 95 -7.05 1.26 -3.38
CA ASN A 95 -7.78 2.49 -3.08
C ASN A 95 -9.12 2.25 -2.37
N ASP A 96 -9.88 1.24 -2.80
CA ASP A 96 -11.29 1.10 -2.36
C ASP A 96 -11.48 0.15 -1.16
N GLY A 97 -10.38 -0.31 -0.57
CA GLY A 97 -10.41 -1.12 0.66
C GLY A 97 -10.92 -2.54 0.45
N PHE A 98 -10.75 -3.10 -0.75
CA PHE A 98 -11.10 -4.50 -1.01
C PHE A 98 -10.38 -5.44 -0.04
N VAL A 99 -11.14 -6.41 0.48
CA VAL A 99 -10.67 -7.40 1.45
C VAL A 99 -10.61 -8.76 0.76
N PHE A 100 -9.46 -9.42 0.82
CA PHE A 100 -9.30 -10.76 0.27
C PHE A 100 -9.75 -11.84 1.25
N ASP A 101 -10.23 -12.95 0.70
CA ASP A 101 -10.45 -14.19 1.46
C ASP A 101 -9.10 -14.83 1.84
N ARG A 102 -8.83 -14.93 3.14
CA ARG A 102 -7.58 -15.48 3.69
C ARG A 102 -7.32 -16.91 3.24
N ARG A 103 -8.37 -17.68 2.93
CA ARG A 103 -8.24 -19.09 2.49
C ARG A 103 -7.48 -19.21 1.17
N LEU A 104 -7.38 -18.14 0.37
CA LEU A 104 -6.60 -18.11 -0.86
C LEU A 104 -5.09 -18.18 -0.60
N PHE A 105 -4.62 -17.72 0.57
CA PHE A 105 -3.19 -17.62 0.90
C PHE A 105 -2.69 -18.78 1.77
N LYS A 106 -3.58 -19.50 2.46
CA LYS A 106 -3.20 -20.69 3.26
C LYS A 106 -2.50 -21.79 2.47
N LYS A 107 -2.68 -21.83 1.15
CA LYS A 107 -2.10 -22.86 0.28
C LYS A 107 -0.76 -22.47 -0.34
N SER A 108 -0.38 -21.20 -0.32
CA SER A 108 0.80 -20.75 -1.05
C SER A 108 2.10 -20.96 -0.27
N GLY A 109 2.08 -20.87 1.07
CA GLY A 109 3.24 -21.11 1.92
C GLY A 109 4.37 -20.06 1.81
N TYR A 110 4.42 -19.29 0.72
CA TYR A 110 5.44 -18.24 0.49
C TYR A 110 4.93 -16.81 0.77
N LEU A 111 3.62 -16.61 0.91
CA LEU A 111 3.03 -15.34 1.33
C LEU A 111 2.40 -15.55 2.70
N GLU A 112 3.07 -15.07 3.74
CA GLU A 112 2.59 -15.17 5.11
C GLU A 112 1.85 -13.89 5.50
N PRO A 113 0.54 -13.98 5.81
CA PRO A 113 -0.18 -12.87 6.40
C PRO A 113 0.36 -12.54 7.79
N PHE A 114 0.28 -11.27 8.17
CA PHE A 114 0.67 -10.80 9.49
C PHE A 114 -0.43 -9.95 10.12
N ARG A 115 -0.38 -9.81 11.45
CA ARG A 115 -1.19 -8.85 12.20
C ARG A 115 -0.32 -7.68 12.65
N LEU A 116 -0.93 -6.51 12.77
CA LEU A 116 -0.22 -5.34 13.29
C LEU A 116 0.26 -5.61 14.71
N ASN A 117 1.50 -5.22 14.97
CA ASN A 117 2.07 -5.22 16.30
C ASN A 117 1.35 -4.15 17.14
N SER A 118 0.59 -4.60 18.15
CA SER A 118 -0.29 -3.73 18.94
C SER A 118 0.46 -2.61 19.65
N LYS A 119 1.73 -2.82 20.03
CA LYS A 119 2.57 -1.79 20.65
C LYS A 119 2.88 -0.68 19.64
N ILE A 120 3.30 -1.04 18.42
CA ILE A 120 3.62 -0.07 17.37
C ILE A 120 2.36 0.66 16.92
N GLU A 121 1.25 -0.06 16.77
CA GLU A 121 -0.04 0.52 16.42
C GLU A 121 -0.52 1.54 17.47
N LYS A 122 -0.45 1.17 18.75
CA LYS A 122 -0.77 2.07 19.87
C LYS A 122 0.13 3.29 19.89
N GLU A 123 1.43 3.09 19.69
CA GLU A 123 2.38 4.20 19.65
C GLU A 123 2.04 5.21 18.54
N TYR A 124 1.77 4.70 17.33
CA TYR A 124 1.39 5.53 16.18
C TYR A 124 0.06 6.27 16.40
N LYS A 125 -1.00 5.57 16.82
CA LYS A 125 -2.35 6.13 16.91
C LYS A 125 -2.54 7.03 18.13
N ASP A 126 -2.01 6.63 19.28
CA ASP A 126 -2.42 7.20 20.57
C ASP A 126 -1.39 8.18 21.14
N LEU A 127 -0.13 8.15 20.66
CA LEU A 127 0.96 8.85 21.35
C LEU A 127 1.71 9.86 20.47
N ILE A 128 2.12 9.48 19.25
CA ILE A 128 3.15 10.27 18.53
C ILE A 128 2.72 10.82 17.17
N GLY A 129 1.69 10.24 16.52
CA GLY A 129 1.31 10.63 15.16
C GLY A 129 2.38 10.30 14.12
N PHE A 130 2.16 10.68 12.85
CA PHE A 130 3.05 10.24 11.77
C PHE A 130 4.44 10.87 11.80
N ASP A 131 4.58 12.16 12.11
CA ASP A 131 5.87 12.85 12.03
C ASP A 131 6.91 12.31 13.02
N GLU A 132 6.49 12.14 14.28
CA GLU A 132 7.37 11.56 15.30
C GLU A 132 7.58 10.05 15.08
N PHE A 133 6.58 9.33 14.56
CA PHE A 133 6.74 7.96 14.12
C PHE A 133 7.82 7.85 13.04
N PHE A 134 7.73 8.70 12.02
CA PHE A 134 8.66 8.74 10.90
C PHE A 134 10.07 9.07 11.38
N LYS A 135 10.23 10.06 12.26
CA LYS A 135 11.51 10.45 12.86
C LYS A 135 12.14 9.32 13.69
N LYS A 136 11.35 8.58 14.46
CA LYS A 136 11.84 7.46 15.28
C LYS A 136 12.34 6.30 14.42
N TYR A 137 11.55 5.91 13.43
CA TYR A 137 11.79 4.69 12.65
C TYR A 137 12.61 4.91 11.38
N SER A 138 13.00 6.16 11.08
CA SER A 138 13.93 6.49 10.00
C SER A 138 15.31 6.88 10.53
N ARG A 139 16.33 6.66 9.71
CA ARG A 139 17.70 7.11 9.95
C ARG A 139 18.29 7.62 8.64
N GLN A 140 19.00 8.74 8.70
CA GLN A 140 19.75 9.25 7.57
C GLN A 140 20.95 8.33 7.30
N LEU A 141 21.09 7.81 6.06
CA LEU A 141 22.25 7.04 5.64
C LEU A 141 23.27 7.92 4.90
N THR A 142 22.81 8.71 3.94
CA THR A 142 23.58 9.74 3.22
C THR A 142 22.78 11.03 3.19
N LYS A 143 23.32 12.16 2.68
CA LYS A 143 22.57 13.43 2.58
C LYS A 143 21.21 13.33 1.86
N GLU A 144 21.07 12.35 0.97
CA GLU A 144 19.89 12.19 0.10
C GLU A 144 19.06 10.95 0.43
N SER A 145 19.52 10.06 1.31
CA SER A 145 18.86 8.77 1.57
C SER A 145 18.46 8.56 3.02
N LEU A 146 17.21 8.15 3.20
CA LEU A 146 16.64 7.68 4.45
C LEU A 146 16.46 6.17 4.38
N VAL A 147 16.75 5.51 5.50
CA VAL A 147 16.57 4.06 5.67
C VAL A 147 15.80 3.79 6.97
N LEU A 148 15.24 2.58 7.09
CA LEU A 148 14.70 2.12 8.37
C LEU A 148 15.79 2.11 9.45
N ASN A 149 15.45 2.63 10.62
CA ASN A 149 16.35 2.65 11.77
C ASN A 149 16.38 1.29 12.47
N ARG A 150 17.15 0.35 11.92
CA ARG A 150 17.29 -1.01 12.46
C ARG A 150 17.78 -1.08 13.92
N LEU A 151 18.36 0.00 14.46
CA LEU A 151 18.82 0.05 15.85
C LEU A 151 17.67 0.14 16.87
N VAL A 152 16.50 0.62 16.47
CA VAL A 152 15.33 0.79 17.37
C VAL A 152 14.22 -0.21 17.07
N ILE A 153 14.30 -0.91 15.94
CA ILE A 153 13.27 -1.84 15.49
C ILE A 153 13.58 -3.23 16.04
N LYS A 154 12.59 -3.83 16.69
CA LYS A 154 12.68 -5.19 17.21
C LYS A 154 12.15 -6.22 16.22
N GLU A 155 12.44 -7.49 16.50
CA GLU A 155 11.86 -8.61 15.79
C GLU A 155 10.32 -8.49 15.73
N ASN A 156 9.75 -8.77 14.56
CA ASN A 156 8.30 -8.70 14.28
C ASN A 156 7.67 -7.30 14.34
N GLU A 157 8.45 -6.21 14.47
CA GLU A 157 7.94 -4.84 14.35
C GLU A 157 8.01 -4.31 12.90
N ASP A 158 8.95 -4.83 12.08
CA ASP A 158 9.26 -4.36 10.72
C ASP A 158 8.03 -4.26 9.79
N LEU A 159 7.23 -5.33 9.71
CA LEU A 159 6.07 -5.38 8.81
C LEU A 159 5.00 -4.36 9.21
N THR A 160 4.84 -4.12 10.51
CA THR A 160 3.90 -3.11 11.02
C THR A 160 4.41 -1.70 10.69
N ILE A 161 5.71 -1.47 10.85
CA ILE A 161 6.32 -0.18 10.51
C ILE A 161 6.23 0.09 9.01
N GLY A 162 6.57 -0.90 8.19
CA GLY A 162 6.44 -0.83 6.73
C GLY A 162 5.00 -0.57 6.28
N TYR A 163 4.02 -1.21 6.92
CA TYR A 163 2.61 -0.94 6.65
C TYR A 163 2.19 0.48 7.03
N ILE A 164 2.61 1.00 8.18
CA ILE A 164 2.30 2.38 8.58
C ILE A 164 2.92 3.38 7.60
N LEU A 165 4.19 3.19 7.23
CA LEU A 165 4.83 4.00 6.18
C LEU A 165 4.06 3.94 4.86
N PHE A 166 3.63 2.74 4.46
CA PHE A 166 2.79 2.53 3.28
C PHE A 166 1.46 3.29 3.38
N LYS A 167 0.76 3.24 4.51
CA LYS A 167 -0.49 4.00 4.68
C LYS A 167 -0.30 5.52 4.59
N ASN A 168 0.91 6.02 4.87
CA ASN A 168 1.26 7.44 4.86
C ASN A 168 2.04 7.86 3.60
N GLY A 169 1.95 7.09 2.50
CA GLY A 169 2.48 7.52 1.20
C GLY A 169 3.98 7.24 0.99
N TYR A 170 4.57 6.32 1.75
CA TYR A 170 5.96 5.90 1.59
C TYR A 170 6.05 4.45 1.10
N ASN A 171 7.13 4.13 0.40
CA ASN A 171 7.47 2.79 -0.04
C ASN A 171 8.82 2.40 0.55
N LEU A 172 8.96 1.12 0.88
CA LEU A 172 10.24 0.53 1.25
C LEU A 172 10.87 -0.13 0.03
N SER A 173 12.19 0.02 -0.10
CA SER A 173 13.00 -0.65 -1.11
C SER A 173 14.18 -1.31 -0.42
N LEU A 174 14.22 -2.65 -0.47
CA LEU A 174 15.30 -3.43 0.13
C LEU A 174 16.50 -3.47 -0.82
N ASP A 175 17.64 -3.01 -0.33
CA ASP A 175 18.94 -3.31 -0.92
C ASP A 175 19.46 -4.59 -0.29
N CYS A 176 19.42 -5.68 -1.06
CA CYS A 176 19.83 -7.00 -0.61
C CYS A 176 21.35 -7.13 -0.44
N HIS A 177 22.16 -6.24 -1.04
CA HIS A 177 23.60 -6.25 -0.88
C HIS A 177 24.03 -5.61 0.44
N LEU A 178 23.38 -4.50 0.81
CA LEU A 178 23.71 -3.75 2.03
C LEU A 178 22.80 -4.09 3.22
N GLY A 179 21.71 -4.83 2.99
CA GLY A 179 20.69 -5.13 4.01
C GLY A 179 19.89 -3.90 4.45
N ASN A 180 19.94 -2.81 3.70
CA ASN A 180 19.26 -1.55 4.04
C ASN A 180 17.87 -1.52 3.42
N SER A 181 16.88 -1.08 4.20
CA SER A 181 15.53 -0.80 3.70
C SER A 181 15.37 0.70 3.52
N TYR A 182 15.50 1.18 2.28
CA TYR A 182 15.35 2.59 1.92
C TYR A 182 13.90 3.02 2.00
N ILE A 183 13.67 4.20 2.58
CA ILE A 183 12.36 4.84 2.69
C ILE A 183 12.25 5.89 1.59
N ARG A 184 11.28 5.74 0.70
CA ARG A 184 11.04 6.68 -0.41
C ARG A 184 9.61 7.16 -0.40
N LYS A 185 9.36 8.44 -0.74
CA LYS A 185 8.00 8.89 -1.01
C LYS A 185 7.47 8.13 -2.22
N ARG A 186 6.23 7.64 -2.13
CA ARG A 186 5.61 6.86 -3.19
C ARG A 186 5.66 7.59 -4.51
N GLU A 187 5.28 8.87 -4.54
CA GLU A 187 5.28 9.67 -5.76
C GLU A 187 6.63 9.64 -6.48
N ASP A 188 7.75 9.67 -5.75
CA ASP A 188 9.09 9.64 -6.34
C ASP A 188 9.48 8.26 -6.85
N VAL A 189 8.91 7.18 -6.31
CA VAL A 189 9.09 5.82 -6.83
C VAL A 189 8.35 5.62 -8.16
N PHE A 190 7.30 6.40 -8.39
CA PHE A 190 6.44 6.30 -9.56
C PHE A 190 6.72 7.36 -10.63
N LYS A 191 7.66 8.29 -10.42
CA LYS A 191 8.13 9.23 -11.46
C LYS A 191 9.03 8.50 -12.46
#